data_AF-A0ABD6WJZ3-F1
#
_entry.id   AF-A0ABD6WJZ3-F1
#
_cell.length_a   1.000
_cell.length_b   1.000
_cell.length_c   1.000
_cell.angle_alpha   90.00
_cell.angle_beta   90.00
_cell.angle_gamma   90.00
#
_symmetry.space_group_name_H-M   'P 1'
#
loop_
_entity.id
_entity.type
_entity.pdbx_description
1 polymer ?
#
loop_
_entity_poly.entity_id
_entity_poly.type
_entity_poly.pdbx_seq_one_letter_code
_entity_poly.pdbx_strand_id
1 'polypeptide(L)' 'MQLNARVLPTNRDAVSEAAAASGVTVSLYVDMLYSELLAKYGALPRVTASRSEPPITTT' A
#
# COMPACT_ATOMS: atom_id res chain seq x y z
N MET A 1 -4.17 -14.55 5.98
CA MET A 1 -3.35 -14.23 4.79
C MET A 1 -2.39 -13.09 5.15
N GLN A 2 -1.08 -13.23 4.91
CA GLN A 2 -0.13 -12.12 5.03
C GLN A 2 0.01 -11.42 3.67
N LEU A 3 -0.19 -10.10 3.64
CA LEU A 3 0.02 -9.27 2.46
C LEU A 3 1.53 -9.16 2.18
N ASN A 4 2.06 -10.02 1.31
CA ASN A 4 3.45 -9.93 0.85
C ASN A 4 3.59 -8.89 -0.27
N ALA A 5 3.36 -7.62 0.08
CA ALA A 5 3.60 -6.50 -0.82
C ALA A 5 5.07 -6.05 -0.74
N ARG A 6 5.74 -5.92 -1.89
CA ARG A 6 7.07 -5.30 -1.98
C ARG A 6 6.92 -3.78 -1.92
N VAL A 7 6.87 -3.24 -0.70
CA VAL A 7 6.77 -1.81 -0.40
C VAL A 7 7.98 -1.37 0.44
N LEU A 8 8.31 -0.08 0.38
CA LEU A 8 9.33 0.49 1.25
C LEU A 8 8.90 0.33 2.73
N PRO A 9 9.84 0.09 3.67
CA PRO A 9 9.53 -0.06 5.08
C PRO A 9 8.74 1.13 5.65
N THR A 10 9.11 2.35 5.27
CA THR A 10 8.42 3.59 5.67
C THR A 10 6.93 3.58 5.31
N ASN A 11 6.58 3.11 4.11
CA ASN A 11 5.19 3.03 3.68
C ASN A 11 4.44 1.91 4.43
N ARG A 12 5.11 0.81 4.74
CA ARG A 12 4.53 -0.28 5.53
C ARG A 12 4.19 0.18 6.94
N ASP A 13 5.10 0.90 7.58
CA ASP A 13 4.93 1.40 8.95
C ASP A 13 3.78 2.41 9.01
N ALA A 14 3.73 3.37 8.07
CA ALA A 14 2.65 4.34 7.98
C ALA A 14 1.27 3.69 7.80
N VAL A 15 1.17 2.66 6.94
CA VAL A 15 -0.09 1.93 6.74
C VAL A 15 -0.45 1.10 7.98
N SER A 16 0.54 0.51 8.65
CA SER A 16 0.32 -0.26 9.89
C SER A 16 -0.18 0.64 11.02
N GLU A 17 0.36 1.84 11.17
CA GLU A 17 -0.06 2.82 12.16
C GLU A 17 -1.48 3.32 11.87
N ALA A 18 -1.78 3.65 10.60
CA ALA A 18 -3.12 4.10 10.21
C ALA A 18 -4.19 3.01 10.42
N ALA A 19 -3.86 1.75 10.12
CA ALA A 19 -4.75 0.62 10.40
C ALA A 19 -4.98 0.43 11.90
N ALA A 20 -3.93 0.54 12.71
CA ALA A 20 -4.02 0.44 14.18
C ALA A 20 -4.86 1.57 14.78
N ALA A 21 -4.67 2.81 14.31
CA ALA A 21 -5.46 3.97 14.73
C ALA A 21 -6.97 3.81 14.40
N SER A 22 -7.26 3.07 13.33
CA SER A 22 -8.64 2.76 12.90
C SER A 22 -9.21 1.49 13.57
N GLY A 23 -8.43 0.79 14.39
CA GLY A 23 -8.86 -0.43 15.09
C GLY A 23 -9.09 -1.64 14.16
N VAL A 24 -8.57 -1.61 12.94
CA VAL A 24 -8.77 -2.65 11.92
C VAL A 24 -7.46 -3.35 11.55
N THR A 25 -7.57 -4.52 10.93
CA THR A 25 -6.39 -5.18 10.37
C THR A 25 -5.88 -4.42 9.14
N VAL A 26 -4.57 -4.48 8.90
CA VAL A 26 -3.93 -3.86 7.73
C VAL A 26 -4.59 -4.31 6.42
N SER A 27 -4.98 -5.59 6.31
CA SER A 27 -5.66 -6.10 5.12
C SER A 27 -7.02 -5.44 4.90
N LEU A 28 -7.80 -5.26 5.96
CA LEU A 28 -9.11 -4.62 5.87
C LEU A 28 -8.97 -3.12 5.54
N TYR A 29 -7.99 -2.47 6.17
CA TYR A 29 -7.69 -1.05 5.90
C TYR A 29 -7.38 -0.81 4.42
N VAL A 30 -6.49 -1.62 3.83
CA VAL A 30 -6.11 -1.50 2.42
C VAL A 30 -7.29 -1.78 1.49
N ASP A 31 -8.11 -2.78 1.82
CA ASP A 31 -9.29 -3.15 1.00
C ASP A 31 -10.38 -2.06 1.02
N MET A 32 -10.62 -1.46 2.18
CA MET A 32 -11.53 -0.30 2.30
C MET A 32 -11.00 0.90 1.51
N LEU A 33 -9.72 1.23 1.66
CA LEU A 33 -9.10 2.33 0.92
C LEU A 33 -9.22 2.12 -0.60
N TYR A 34 -8.99 0.89 -1.07
CA TYR A 34 -9.13 0.54 -2.48
C TYR A 34 -10.56 0.72 -2.98
N SER A 35 -11.54 0.26 -2.19
CA SER A 35 -12.96 0.40 -2.49
C SER A 35 -13.40 1.86 -2.55
N GLU A 36 -12.92 2.70 -1.63
CA GLU A 36 -13.19 4.14 -1.63
C GLU A 36 -12.59 4.84 -2.85
N LEU A 37 -11.36 4.49 -3.24
CA LEU A 37 -10.74 5.06 -4.44
C LEU A 37 -11.52 4.69 -5.71
N LEU A 38 -11.96 3.44 -5.82
CA LEU A 38 -12.82 3.02 -6.93
C LEU A 38 -14.17 3.74 -6.93
N ALA A 39 -14.82 3.85 -5.77
CA ALA A 39 -16.09 4.55 -5.65
C ALA A 39 -15.98 6.04 -6.02
N LYS A 40 -14.87 6.68 -5.64
CA LYS A 40 -14.65 8.11 -5.86
C LYS A 40 -14.22 8.46 -7.28
N TYR A 41 -13.38 7.62 -7.90
CA TYR A 41 -12.75 7.94 -9.19
C TYR A 41 -13.19 7.03 -10.35
N GLY A 42 -13.99 6.00 -10.07
CA GLY A 42 -14.38 4.98 -11.06
C GLY A 42 -13.24 4.06 -11.51
N ALA A 43 -12.01 4.35 -11.11
CA ALA A 43 -10.81 3.60 -11.41
C ALA A 43 -9.73 3.88 -10.35
N LEU A 44 -8.76 2.98 -10.23
CA LEU A 44 -7.60 3.23 -9.37
C LEU A 44 -6.71 4.33 -9.96
N PRO A 45 -6.13 5.19 -9.10
CA PRO A 45 -5.09 6.12 -9.52
C PRO A 45 -3.93 5.36 -10.15
N ARG A 46 -3.56 5.73 -11.39
CA ARG A 46 -2.33 5.21 -12.01
C ARG A 46 -1.14 5.91 -11.37
N VAL A 47 -0.28 5.14 -10.73
CA VAL A 47 0.98 5.66 -10.18
C VAL A 47 1.90 6.00 -11.35
N THR A 48 2.18 7.28 -11.55
CA THR A 48 3.11 7.78 -12.59
C THR A 48 4.57 7.78 -12.12
N ALA A 49 4.82 7.61 -10.81
CA ALA A 49 6.17 7.52 -10.28
C ALA A 49 6.83 6.22 -10.75
N SER A 50 7.88 6.32 -11.57
CA SER A 50 8.77 5.20 -11.86
C SER A 50 9.22 4.58 -10.55
N ARG A 51 9.02 3.27 -10.41
CA ARG A 51 9.66 2.49 -9.36
C ARG A 51 11.17 2.74 -9.47
N SER A 52 11.78 3.31 -8.45
CA SER A 52 13.23 3.30 -8.32
C SER A 52 13.63 1.84 -8.12
N GLU A 53 14.24 1.26 -9.15
CA GLU A 53 14.67 -0.13 -9.14
C GLU A 53 15.72 -0.28 -8.03
N PRO A 54 15.61 -1.28 -7.13
CA PRO A 54 16.65 -1.51 -6.14
C PRO A 54 17.96 -1.81 -6.89
N PRO A 55 19.11 -1.26 -6.44
CA PRO A 55 20.37 -1.47 -7.13
C PRO A 55 20.63 -2.97 -7.23
N ILE A 56 20.78 -3.46 -8.46
CA ILE A 56 21.16 -4.84 -8.73
C ILE A 56 22.56 -5.00 -8.16
N THR A 57 22.68 -5.62 -6.99
CA THR A 57 23.97 -5.91 -6.39
C THR A 57 24.50 -7.15 -7.11
N THR A 58 25.16 -6.93 -8.24
CA THR A 58 25.93 -7.96 -8.93
C THR A 58 27.07 -8.36 -8.01
N THR A 59 27.02 -9.60 -7.52
CA THR A 59 28.14 -10.25 -6.81
C THR A 59 29.14 -10.78 -7.82
#